data_AF-A0A8S9E2R6-F1
#
_entry.id   AF-A0A8S9E2R6-F1
#
_cell.length_a   1.000
_cell.length_b   1.000
_cell.length_c   1.000
_cell.angle_alpha   90.00
_cell.angle_beta   90.00
_cell.angle_gamma   90.00
#
_symmetry.space_group_name_H-M   'P 1'
#
loop_
_entity.id
_entity.type
_entity.pdbx_description
1 polymer ?
#
loop_
_entity_poly.entity_id
_entity_poly.type
_entity_poly.pdbx_seq_one_letter_code
_entity_poly.pdbx_strand_id
1 'polypeptide(L)'
;MTTQHHPESVGAPDPELRTSPIMEEMDEDREVLAQEAEDTGVCYFNDIAYTLGNYVCTGSGELLRCDGGMWVQVGSCDPDNP
;
A
#
# COMPACT_ATOMS: atom_id res chain seq x y z
N MET A 1 -12.89 -19.18 -16.36
CA MET A 1 -12.29 -19.07 -15.02
C MET A 1 -11.59 -17.72 -14.99
N THR A 2 -12.31 -16.66 -14.68
CA THR A 2 -11.71 -15.34 -14.47
C THR A 2 -10.98 -15.42 -13.13
N THR A 3 -9.66 -15.54 -13.18
CA THR A 3 -8.81 -15.37 -12.01
C THR A 3 -9.04 -13.95 -11.52
N GLN A 4 -9.98 -13.77 -10.60
CA GLN A 4 -10.07 -12.54 -9.81
C GLN A 4 -8.76 -12.48 -9.04
N HIS A 5 -7.80 -11.73 -9.58
CA HIS A 5 -6.55 -11.39 -8.92
C HIS A 5 -6.91 -10.53 -7.72
N HIS A 6 -7.31 -11.18 -6.62
CA HIS A 6 -7.43 -10.52 -5.35
C HIS A 6 -6.03 -10.06 -4.95
N PRO A 7 -5.85 -8.80 -4.55
CA PRO A 7 -4.57 -8.31 -4.08
C PRO A 7 -4.09 -9.16 -2.90
N GLU A 8 -2.77 -9.28 -2.74
CA GLU A 8 -2.21 -10.07 -1.66
C GLU A 8 -2.59 -9.44 -0.31
N SER A 9 -3.15 -10.24 0.61
CA SER A 9 -3.52 -9.78 1.94
C SER A 9 -2.27 -9.76 2.83
N VAL A 10 -1.79 -8.57 3.16
CA VAL A 10 -0.53 -8.36 3.88
C VAL A 10 -0.71 -8.12 5.39
N GLY A 11 -1.96 -8.00 5.85
CA GLY A 11 -2.27 -7.76 7.26
C GLY A 11 -2.05 -6.30 7.68
N ALA A 12 -1.84 -6.08 8.98
CA ALA A 12 -1.48 -4.77 9.50
C ALA A 12 0.04 -4.51 9.32
N PRO A 13 0.47 -3.24 9.20
CA PRO A 13 1.89 -2.91 9.21
C PRO A 13 2.50 -3.23 10.59
N ASP A 14 3.62 -3.95 10.58
CA ASP A 14 4.38 -4.30 11.78
C ASP A 14 5.43 -3.20 12.06
N PRO A 15 5.44 -2.59 13.25
CA PRO A 15 6.33 -1.48 13.57
C PRO A 15 7.81 -1.88 13.73
N GLU A 16 8.11 -3.18 13.87
CA GLU A 16 9.49 -3.67 13.92
C GLU A 16 10.05 -3.99 12.53
N LEU A 17 9.19 -4.03 11.50
CA LEU A 17 9.57 -4.34 10.12
C LEU A 17 9.55 -3.10 9.24
N ARG A 18 10.32 -3.14 8.14
CA ARG A 18 10.35 -2.01 7.21
C ARG A 18 9.06 -1.97 6.38
N THR A 19 8.30 -0.91 6.58
CA THR A 19 7.10 -0.59 5.79
C THR A 19 7.22 0.84 5.25
N SER A 20 7.03 0.98 3.94
CA SER A 20 6.98 2.27 3.26
C SER A 20 5.81 3.12 3.79
N PRO A 21 5.94 4.45 3.78
CA PRO A 21 4.87 5.35 4.21
C PRO A 21 3.59 5.09 3.39
N ILE A 22 2.45 5.04 4.10
CA ILE A 22 1.12 4.87 3.52
C ILE A 22 0.45 6.25 3.49
N MET A 23 0.02 6.69 2.31
CA MET A 23 -0.76 7.90 2.12
C MET A 23 -2.22 7.57 1.86
N GLU A 24 -3.12 8.25 2.55
CA GLU A 24 -4.55 8.22 2.26
C GLU A 24 -4.87 9.25 1.17
N GLU A 25 -5.99 9.06 0.45
CA GLU A 25 -6.36 9.92 -0.69
C GLU A 25 -6.57 11.39 -0.27
N MET A 26 -6.85 11.63 1.01
CA MET A 26 -7.12 12.95 1.60
C MET A 26 -5.98 13.47 2.49
N ASP A 27 -4.80 12.86 2.48
CA ASP A 27 -3.67 13.34 3.30
C ASP A 27 -3.23 14.75 2.86
N GLU A 28 -3.48 15.75 3.73
CA GLU A 28 -2.94 17.10 3.58
C GLU A 28 -1.41 17.11 3.73
N ASP A 29 -0.85 16.06 4.35
CA ASP A 29 0.58 15.84 4.58
C ASP A 29 1.28 15.11 3.42
N ARG A 30 0.63 15.02 2.25
CA ARG A 30 1.15 14.35 1.06
C ARG A 30 2.57 14.78 0.67
N GLU A 31 2.87 16.07 0.81
CA GLU A 31 4.18 16.64 0.50
C GLU A 31 5.26 16.18 1.49
N VAL A 32 4.90 15.98 2.76
CA VAL A 32 5.79 15.50 3.82
C VAL A 32 6.08 14.02 3.62
N LEU A 33 5.04 13.21 3.40
CA LEU A 33 5.16 11.77 3.17
C LEU A 33 5.96 11.46 1.90
N ALA A 34 5.80 12.26 0.84
CA ALA A 34 6.61 12.16 -0.36
C ALA A 34 8.09 12.54 -0.14
N GLN A 35 8.38 13.37 0.86
CA GLN A 35 9.75 13.71 1.25
C GLN A 35 10.41 12.59 2.07
N GLU A 36 9.63 11.86 2.85
CA GLU A 36 10.07 10.71 3.64
C GLU A 36 10.16 9.42 2.81
N ALA A 37 9.41 9.34 1.72
CA ALA A 37 9.48 8.23 0.78
C ALA A 37 10.88 8.13 0.17
N GLU A 38 11.60 7.06 0.49
CA GLU A 38 12.84 6.75 -0.20
C GLU A 38 12.53 6.39 -1.67
N ASP A 39 13.09 7.15 -2.63
CA ASP A 39 12.99 6.91 -4.08
C ASP A 39 13.76 5.63 -4.46
N THR A 40 13.22 4.50 -4.02
CA THR A 40 13.79 3.17 -4.23
C THR A 40 13.15 2.46 -5.42
N GLY A 41 12.07 3.05 -5.97
CA GLY A 41 11.29 2.48 -7.08
C GLY A 41 10.44 1.27 -6.69
N VAL A 42 10.46 0.88 -5.42
CA VAL A 42 9.70 -0.23 -4.83
C VAL A 42 9.11 0.20 -3.49
N CYS A 43 7.98 -0.36 -3.11
CA CYS A 43 7.37 -0.13 -1.81
C CYS A 43 7.64 -1.32 -0.91
N TYR A 44 8.00 -1.07 0.34
CA TYR A 44 8.18 -2.12 1.33
C TYR A 44 6.92 -2.28 2.16
N PHE A 45 6.54 -3.50 2.48
CA PHE A 45 5.50 -3.78 3.47
C PHE A 45 5.93 -4.99 4.28
N ASN A 46 6.13 -4.81 5.60
CA ASN A 46 6.63 -5.87 6.48
C ASN A 46 7.92 -6.54 5.94
N ASP A 47 8.90 -5.74 5.50
CA ASP A 47 10.16 -6.16 4.85
C ASP A 47 10.04 -6.79 3.46
N ILE A 48 8.83 -6.91 2.92
CA ILE A 48 8.57 -7.45 1.57
C ILE A 48 8.60 -6.31 0.55
N ALA A 49 9.38 -6.47 -0.52
CA ALA A 49 9.48 -5.49 -1.59
C ALA A 49 8.41 -5.72 -2.68
N TYR A 50 7.69 -4.66 -3.03
CA TYR A 50 6.67 -4.65 -4.08
C TYR A 50 7.05 -3.63 -5.15
N THR A 51 6.96 -4.02 -6.43
CA THR A 51 7.26 -3.09 -7.53
C THR A 51 6.14 -2.07 -7.70
N LEU A 52 6.47 -0.91 -8.27
CA LEU A 52 5.50 0.10 -8.70
C LEU A 52 4.29 -0.53 -9.41
N GLY A 53 3.08 -0.14 -8.99
CA GLY A 53 1.82 -0.63 -9.53
C GLY A 53 1.33 -1.96 -8.94
N ASN A 54 2.03 -2.57 -7.97
CA ASN A 54 1.47 -3.67 -7.20
C ASN A 54 0.36 -3.18 -6.27
N TYR A 55 -0.56 -4.10 -5.97
CA TYR A 55 -1.68 -3.88 -5.08
C TYR A 55 -1.62 -4.86 -3.91
N VAL A 56 -1.86 -4.35 -2.71
CA VAL A 56 -1.95 -5.15 -1.49
C VAL A 56 -3.19 -4.77 -0.71
N CYS A 57 -3.76 -5.73 0.01
CA CYS A 57 -4.85 -5.49 0.93
C CYS A 57 -4.34 -5.45 2.36
N THR A 58 -4.66 -4.38 3.09
CA THR A 58 -4.45 -4.35 4.53
C THR A 58 -5.37 -5.37 5.19
N GLY A 59 -4.98 -5.83 6.39
CA GLY A 59 -5.85 -6.71 7.19
C GLY A 59 -7.18 -6.07 7.59
N SER A 60 -7.29 -4.74 7.46
CA SER A 60 -8.49 -3.94 7.73
C SER A 60 -9.43 -3.83 6.53
N GLY A 61 -9.02 -4.32 5.35
CA GLY A 61 -9.83 -4.24 4.12
C GLY A 61 -9.46 -3.10 3.18
N GLU A 62 -8.36 -2.39 3.41
CA GLU A 62 -7.98 -1.24 2.56
C GLU A 62 -7.10 -1.69 1.39
N LEU A 63 -7.31 -1.12 0.21
CA LEU A 63 -6.54 -1.40 -0.99
C LEU A 63 -5.43 -0.37 -1.15
N LEU A 64 -4.18 -0.81 -1.05
CA LEU A 64 -3.01 0.03 -1.24
C LEU A 64 -2.35 -0.30 -2.58
N ARG A 65 -1.95 0.74 -3.32
CA ARG A 65 -1.15 0.65 -4.55
C ARG A 65 0.25 1.18 -4.30
N CYS A 66 1.26 0.46 -4.74
CA CYS A 66 2.63 0.94 -4.68
C CYS A 66 2.87 2.06 -5.71
N ASP A 67 3.34 3.21 -5.26
CA ASP A 67 3.69 4.40 -6.05
C ASP A 67 5.19 4.74 -5.90
N GLY A 68 6.07 3.73 -6.01
CA GLY A 68 7.50 3.94 -6.24
C GLY A 68 8.37 4.22 -5.01
N GLY A 69 7.89 3.85 -3.82
CA GLY A 69 8.54 4.15 -2.53
C GLY A 69 7.53 4.36 -1.40
N MET A 70 6.27 4.53 -1.78
CA MET A 70 5.15 4.92 -0.94
C MET A 70 3.89 4.14 -1.34
N TRP A 71 3.08 3.79 -0.35
CA TRP A 71 1.79 3.14 -0.55
C TRP A 71 0.71 4.21 -0.66
N VAL A 72 -0.15 4.09 -1.66
CA VAL A 72 -1.28 5.01 -1.87
C VAL A 72 -2.56 4.21 -1.69
N GLN A 73 -3.40 4.60 -0.74
CA GLN A 73 -4.72 4.02 -0.58
C GLN A 73 -5.59 4.44 -1.78
N VAL A 74 -6.05 3.45 -2.54
CA VAL A 74 -6.83 3.67 -3.78
C VAL A 74 -8.26 3.13 -3.66
N GLY A 75 -8.64 2.62 -2.50
CA GLY A 75 -9.98 2.11 -2.22
C GLY A 75 -9.97 1.03 -1.14
N SER A 76 -10.94 0.12 -1.22
CA SER A 76 -11.08 -1.03 -0.33
C SER A 76 -11.06 -2.34 -1.13
N CYS A 77 -10.52 -3.38 -0.51
CA CYS A 77 -10.55 -4.75 -1.02
C CYS A 77 -11.86 -5.48 -0.73
N ASP A 78 -12.75 -4.88 0.06
CA ASP A 78 -14.03 -5.47 0.43
C ASP A 78 -15.04 -5.32 -0.71
N PRO A 79 -15.50 -6.42 -1.33
CA PRO A 79 -16.50 -6.37 -2.40
C PRO A 79 -17.88 -5.91 -1.91
N ASP A 80 -18.11 -5.87 -0.60
CA ASP A 80 -19.36 -5.44 0.04
C ASP A 80 -19.39 -3.94 0.41
N ASN A 81 -18.27 -3.20 0.30
CA ASN A 81 -18.21 -1.76 0.59
C ASN A 81 -17.73 -0.94 -0.64
N PRO A 82 -18.57 -0.83 -1.69
CA PRO A 82 -18.24 -0.13 -2.94
C PRO A 82 -18.13 1.40 -2.82
#